data_AF-A0A7S0A7S6-F1
#
_entry.id   AF-A0A7S0A7S6-F1
#
_cell.length_a   1.000
_cell.length_b   1.000
_cell.length_c   1.000
_cell.angle_alpha   90.00
_cell.angle_beta   90.00
_cell.angle_gamma   90.00
#
_symmetry.space_group_name_H-M   'P 1'
#
loop_
_entity.id
_entity.type
_entity.pdbx_description
1 polymer ?
#
loop_
_entity_poly.entity_id
_entity_poly.type
_entity_poly.pdbx_seq_one_letter_code
_entity_poly.pdbx_strand_id
1 'polypeptide(L)'
;AGYFASESNEAGFSEADVAALCDISASSKAHTSRDKAIGCKGIGFKSVFTVSDRPHVLSRGFTFVFDVAGPLGKLGYVTPTWLTPTDLAALPPEILSAHATGHTVLFLPLKRPGLAAAIDRELEELAE
;
A
#
# COMPACT_ATOMS: atom_id res chain seq x y z
N ALA A 1 -4.91 2.55 18.05
CA ALA A 1 -4.58 1.60 16.97
C ALA A 1 -3.31 2.11 16.29
N GLY A 2 -2.36 1.21 15.97
CA GLY A 2 -1.11 1.60 15.30
C GLY A 2 -1.24 1.59 13.78
N TYR A 3 -0.18 2.01 13.10
CA TYR A 3 -0.06 1.91 11.65
C TYR A 3 1.30 1.29 11.30
N PHE A 4 1.44 0.78 10.09
CA PHE A 4 2.73 0.48 9.46
C PHE A 4 2.88 1.40 8.25
N ALA A 5 4.10 1.89 8.00
CA ALA A 5 4.41 2.66 6.81
C ALA A 5 5.75 2.21 6.23
N SER A 6 5.82 2.15 4.90
CA SER A 6 7.05 1.91 4.17
C SER A 6 7.28 3.04 3.18
N GLU A 7 8.52 3.50 3.10
CA GLU A 7 8.97 4.59 2.24
C GLU A 7 10.00 4.04 1.23
N SER A 8 9.88 4.46 -0.03
CA SER A 8 10.83 4.14 -1.09
C SER A 8 11.20 5.40 -1.85
N ASN A 9 12.50 5.57 -2.13
CA ASN A 9 13.06 6.66 -2.93
C ASN A 9 13.19 6.31 -4.42
N GLU A 10 12.57 5.21 -4.87
CA GLU A 10 12.55 4.81 -6.27
C GLU A 10 11.67 5.75 -7.12
N ALA A 11 11.60 5.47 -8.43
CA ALA A 11 10.88 6.29 -9.41
C ALA A 11 9.36 6.44 -9.14
N GLY A 12 8.80 5.72 -8.16
CA GLY A 12 7.38 5.71 -7.83
C GLY A 12 6.50 5.04 -8.87
N PHE A 13 5.19 5.05 -8.65
CA PHE A 13 4.24 4.33 -9.48
C PHE A 13 3.98 5.06 -10.80
N SER A 14 3.94 4.26 -11.87
CA SER A 14 3.41 4.62 -13.17
C SER A 14 1.92 4.26 -13.26
N GLU A 15 1.25 4.73 -14.31
CA GLU A 15 -0.13 4.33 -14.62
C GLU A 15 -0.27 2.81 -14.79
N ALA A 16 0.73 2.15 -15.37
CA ALA A 16 0.75 0.71 -15.54
C ALA A 16 0.84 -0.02 -14.19
N ASP A 17 1.61 0.51 -13.24
CA ASP A 17 1.69 -0.04 -11.88
C ASP A 17 0.35 0.08 -11.16
N VAL A 18 -0.28 1.26 -11.22
CA VAL A 18 -1.60 1.49 -10.61
C VAL A 18 -2.66 0.60 -11.26
N ALA A 19 -2.65 0.46 -12.59
CA ALA A 19 -3.57 -0.44 -13.29
C ALA A 19 -3.38 -1.91 -12.86
N ALA A 20 -2.13 -2.34 -12.64
CA ALA A 20 -1.83 -3.69 -12.16
C ALA A 20 -2.33 -3.93 -10.73
N LEU A 21 -2.30 -2.92 -9.85
CA LEU A 21 -2.88 -3.00 -8.50
C LEU A 21 -4.41 -3.17 -8.54
N CYS A 22 -5.06 -2.56 -9.53
CA CYS A 22 -6.51 -2.61 -9.72
C CYS A 22 -6.99 -3.87 -10.46
N ASP A 23 -6.09 -4.72 -10.99
CA ASP A 23 -6.49 -5.90 -11.75
C ASP A 23 -6.81 -7.10 -10.83
N ILE A 24 -8.01 -7.65 -11.03
CA ILE A 24 -8.48 -8.88 -10.37
C ILE A 24 -7.67 -10.09 -10.87
N SER A 25 -7.29 -10.12 -12.15
CA SER A 25 -6.72 -11.26 -12.86
C SER A 25 -5.20 -11.45 -12.67
N ALA A 26 -4.48 -10.41 -12.26
CA ALA A 26 -3.03 -10.48 -12.03
C ALA A 26 -2.65 -11.44 -10.88
N SER A 27 -3.58 -11.78 -9.99
CA SER A 27 -3.35 -12.76 -8.92
C SER A 27 -3.55 -14.22 -9.34
N SER A 28 -4.01 -14.49 -10.56
CA SER A 28 -4.39 -15.84 -11.00
C SER A 28 -3.57 -16.39 -12.19
N LYS A 29 -2.48 -15.73 -12.60
CA LYS A 29 -1.58 -16.28 -13.63
C LYS A 29 -0.22 -16.63 -13.05
N ALA A 30 -0.16 -17.85 -12.50
CA ALA A 30 1.10 -18.58 -12.43
C ALA A 30 1.56 -18.90 -13.87
N HIS A 31 2.86 -18.74 -14.13
CA HIS A 31 3.58 -19.16 -15.33
C HIS A 31 3.33 -18.38 -16.63
N THR A 32 4.06 -17.29 -16.82
CA THR A 32 4.85 -17.12 -18.06
C THR A 32 5.99 -16.12 -17.82
N SER A 33 7.19 -16.57 -18.19
CA SER A 33 8.49 -15.91 -18.04
C SER A 33 8.58 -14.51 -18.69
N ARG A 34 9.25 -13.56 -18.04
CA ARG A 34 10.60 -13.07 -18.42
C ARG A 34 10.99 -11.79 -17.66
N ASP A 35 12.02 -11.95 -16.84
CA ASP A 35 13.22 -11.10 -16.72
C ASP A 35 13.07 -9.58 -16.54
N LYS A 36 13.61 -9.10 -15.40
CA LYS A 36 13.97 -7.71 -15.05
C LYS A 36 12.92 -6.79 -14.44
N ALA A 37 12.08 -7.30 -13.53
CA ALA A 37 11.55 -6.47 -12.45
C ALA A 37 11.42 -7.31 -11.17
N ILE A 38 12.18 -6.94 -10.14
CA ILE A 38 11.96 -7.45 -8.78
C ILE A 38 10.58 -6.89 -8.36
N GLY A 39 9.55 -7.74 -8.37
CA GLY A 39 8.16 -7.32 -8.10
C GLY A 39 7.07 -8.12 -8.82
N CYS A 40 7.38 -8.89 -9.86
CA CYS A 40 6.38 -9.64 -10.65
C CYS A 40 5.94 -10.98 -10.04
N LYS A 41 5.59 -11.02 -8.76
CA LYS A 41 4.86 -12.16 -8.18
C LYS A 41 3.53 -11.64 -7.64
N GLY A 42 2.43 -12.10 -8.25
CA GLY A 42 1.03 -11.74 -7.95
C GLY A 42 0.53 -12.13 -6.54
N ILE A 43 1.37 -11.94 -5.53
CA ILE A 43 1.19 -12.25 -4.11
C ILE A 43 1.46 -10.98 -3.25
N GLY A 44 2.11 -9.95 -3.80
CA GLY A 44 2.70 -8.84 -3.01
C GLY A 44 1.72 -7.84 -2.41
N PHE A 45 0.83 -7.22 -3.21
CA PHE A 45 -0.02 -6.16 -2.69
C PHE A 45 -1.24 -6.68 -1.93
N LYS A 46 -1.85 -7.80 -2.34
CA LYS A 46 -3.08 -8.30 -1.67
C LYS A 46 -2.84 -8.73 -0.22
N SER A 47 -1.61 -9.09 0.14
CA SER A 47 -1.24 -9.42 1.52
C SER A 47 -1.40 -8.23 2.46
N VAL A 48 -1.34 -6.98 1.99
CA VAL A 48 -1.54 -5.79 2.84
C VAL A 48 -2.95 -5.79 3.45
N PHE A 49 -3.93 -6.38 2.78
CA PHE A 49 -5.29 -6.50 3.29
C PHE A 49 -5.43 -7.48 4.46
N THR A 50 -4.41 -8.28 4.75
CA THR A 50 -4.37 -9.12 5.96
C THR A 50 -4.13 -8.29 7.21
N VAL A 51 -3.45 -7.15 7.08
CA VAL A 51 -3.05 -6.29 8.19
C VAL A 51 -3.81 -4.96 8.23
N SER A 52 -4.33 -4.47 7.09
CA SER A 52 -5.06 -3.20 6.96
C SER A 52 -6.34 -3.33 6.14
N ASP A 53 -7.42 -2.64 6.52
CA ASP A 53 -8.65 -2.56 5.70
C ASP A 53 -8.60 -1.38 4.73
N ARG A 54 -7.65 -0.47 4.96
CA ARG A 54 -7.55 0.82 4.28
C ARG A 54 -6.10 1.11 3.91
N PRO A 55 -5.43 0.29 3.07
CA PRO A 55 -4.09 0.63 2.61
C PRO A 55 -4.12 1.87 1.70
N HIS A 56 -3.27 2.84 2.02
CA HIS A 56 -3.10 4.08 1.27
C HIS A 56 -1.79 4.03 0.47
N VAL A 57 -1.82 4.55 -0.74
CA VAL A 57 -0.66 4.72 -1.61
C VAL A 57 -0.50 6.20 -1.89
N LEU A 58 0.68 6.73 -1.59
CA LEU A 58 1.09 8.08 -1.94
C LEU A 58 2.36 7.98 -2.79
N SER A 59 2.25 8.20 -4.09
CA SER A 59 3.37 8.08 -5.03
C SER A 59 3.23 9.09 -6.15
N ARG A 60 4.11 10.09 -6.21
CA ARG A 60 4.03 11.17 -7.21
C ARG A 60 2.64 11.82 -7.20
N GLY A 61 1.92 11.84 -8.33
CA GLY A 61 0.54 12.33 -8.42
C GLY A 61 -0.52 11.31 -8.01
N PHE A 62 -0.13 10.08 -7.64
CA PHE A 62 -1.04 9.01 -7.24
C PHE A 62 -1.23 9.00 -5.72
N THR A 63 -2.33 9.59 -5.25
CA THR A 63 -2.72 9.59 -3.84
C THR A 63 -4.11 8.98 -3.68
N PHE A 64 -4.16 7.70 -3.31
CA PHE A 64 -5.41 6.96 -3.23
C PHE A 64 -5.41 5.94 -2.10
N VAL A 65 -6.60 5.46 -1.75
CA VAL A 65 -6.83 4.42 -0.75
C VAL A 65 -7.69 3.31 -1.33
N PHE A 66 -7.34 2.07 -1.02
CA PHE A 66 -8.24 0.94 -1.21
C PHE A 66 -9.00 0.75 0.10
N ASP A 67 -10.33 0.93 0.10
CA ASP A 67 -11.14 0.87 1.31
C ASP A 67 -12.14 -0.28 1.23
N VAL A 68 -11.79 -1.42 1.83
CA VAL A 68 -12.67 -2.62 1.83
C VAL A 68 -13.77 -2.55 2.89
N ALA A 69 -13.64 -1.63 3.84
CA ALA A 69 -14.64 -1.36 4.88
C ALA A 69 -15.61 -0.22 4.48
N GLY A 70 -15.31 0.47 3.37
CA GLY A 70 -16.08 1.58 2.85
C GLY A 70 -17.27 1.19 1.97
N PRO A 71 -17.89 2.16 1.29
CA PRO A 71 -19.13 1.96 0.52
C PRO A 71 -18.98 1.01 -0.67
N LEU A 72 -17.76 0.84 -1.18
CA LEU A 72 -17.46 -0.11 -2.26
C LEU A 72 -17.43 -1.57 -1.79
N GLY A 73 -17.35 -1.82 -0.47
CA GLY A 73 -17.25 -3.15 0.11
C GLY A 73 -16.15 -3.99 -0.54
N LYS A 74 -16.51 -5.16 -1.07
CA LYS A 74 -15.55 -6.08 -1.72
C LYS A 74 -14.91 -5.52 -3.00
N LEU A 75 -15.47 -4.49 -3.62
CA LEU A 75 -14.80 -3.83 -4.75
C LEU A 75 -13.61 -2.98 -4.28
N GLY A 76 -13.59 -2.58 -3.01
CA GLY A 76 -12.47 -1.85 -2.41
C GLY A 76 -11.13 -2.59 -2.43
N TYR A 77 -11.11 -3.90 -2.73
CA TYR A 77 -9.86 -4.66 -2.90
C TYR A 77 -9.10 -4.30 -4.18
N VAL A 78 -9.79 -3.76 -5.18
CA VAL A 78 -9.26 -3.53 -6.53
C VAL A 78 -9.69 -2.18 -7.10
N THR A 79 -10.61 -1.47 -6.46
CA THR A 79 -11.07 -0.16 -6.86
C THR A 79 -10.65 0.86 -5.80
N PRO A 80 -9.59 1.65 -6.05
CA PRO A 80 -9.16 2.67 -5.12
C PRO A 80 -10.06 3.90 -5.23
N THR A 81 -10.06 4.71 -4.19
CA THR A 81 -10.66 6.04 -4.16
C THR A 81 -9.56 7.08 -3.96
N TRP A 82 -9.59 8.14 -4.76
CA TRP A 82 -8.65 9.26 -4.62
C TRP A 82 -8.83 9.95 -3.28
N LEU A 83 -7.71 10.30 -2.64
CA LEU A 83 -7.72 11.04 -1.39
C LEU A 83 -8.01 12.51 -1.67
N THR A 84 -8.96 13.07 -0.94
CA THR A 84 -9.23 14.51 -0.97
C THR A 84 -8.16 15.27 -0.18
N PRO A 85 -8.03 16.60 -0.35
CA PRO A 85 -7.16 17.41 0.49
C PRO A 85 -7.44 17.24 2.00
N THR A 86 -8.71 17.02 2.36
CA THR A 86 -9.11 16.75 3.75
C THR A 86 -8.61 15.39 4.24
N ASP A 87 -8.69 14.36 3.40
CA ASP A 87 -8.18 13.03 3.76
C ASP A 87 -6.67 13.04 3.93
N LEU A 88 -5.94 13.74 3.04
CA LEU A 88 -4.49 13.91 3.14
C LEU A 88 -4.12 14.65 4.42
N ALA A 89 -4.82 15.72 4.78
CA ALA A 89 -4.56 16.47 6.01
C ALA A 89 -4.81 15.65 7.29
N ALA A 90 -5.56 14.56 7.22
CA ALA A 90 -5.81 13.66 8.35
C ALA A 90 -4.73 12.57 8.49
N LEU A 91 -3.82 12.41 7.53
CA LEU A 91 -2.71 11.46 7.61
C LEU A 91 -1.65 11.93 8.61
N PRO A 92 -0.85 11.02 9.19
CA PRO A 92 0.24 11.41 10.07
C PRO A 92 1.25 12.34 9.37
N PRO A 93 1.77 13.38 10.04
CA PRO A 93 2.66 14.38 9.43
C PRO A 93 3.92 13.79 8.77
N GLU A 94 4.46 12.71 9.34
CA GLU A 94 5.61 11.97 8.83
C GLU A 94 5.35 11.38 7.44
N ILE A 95 4.15 10.83 7.20
CA ILE A 95 3.73 10.27 5.91
C ILE A 95 3.64 11.37 4.85
N LEU A 96 3.09 12.54 5.22
CA LEU A 96 2.99 13.68 4.32
C LEU A 96 4.37 14.26 4.01
N SER A 97 5.26 14.31 4.99
CA SER A 97 6.63 14.83 4.83
C SER A 97 7.47 13.93 3.92
N ALA A 98 7.38 12.61 4.11
CA ALA A 98 8.02 11.63 3.24
C ALA A 98 7.53 11.78 1.80
N HIS A 99 6.22 11.87 1.59
CA HIS A 99 5.67 12.06 0.26
C HIS A 99 6.08 13.41 -0.38
N ALA A 100 6.08 14.49 0.41
CA ALA A 100 6.48 15.83 -0.07
C ALA A 100 7.95 15.91 -0.51
N THR A 101 8.81 15.03 0.03
CA THR A 101 10.22 14.89 -0.38
C THR A 101 10.40 14.00 -1.61
N GLY A 102 9.29 13.53 -2.21
CA GLY A 102 9.28 12.73 -3.43
C GLY A 102 9.27 11.23 -3.20
N HIS A 103 9.22 10.76 -1.94
CA HIS A 103 9.14 9.33 -1.66
C HIS A 103 7.78 8.75 -2.04
N THR A 104 7.80 7.48 -2.40
CA THR A 104 6.61 6.63 -2.48
C THR A 104 6.36 6.04 -1.10
N VAL A 105 5.14 6.24 -0.60
CA VAL A 105 4.74 5.80 0.73
C VAL A 105 3.56 4.84 0.63
N LEU A 106 3.72 3.66 1.23
CA LEU A 106 2.63 2.72 1.49
C LEU A 106 2.25 2.85 2.96
N PHE A 107 1.08 3.41 3.23
CA PHE A 107 0.58 3.65 4.59
C PHE A 107 -0.56 2.70 4.93
N LEU A 108 -0.38 1.91 6.00
CA LEU A 108 -1.24 0.81 6.41
C LEU A 108 -1.77 1.02 7.85
N PRO A 109 -2.95 1.64 8.03
CA PRO A 109 -3.66 1.61 9.30
C PRO A 109 -3.96 0.15 9.71
N LEU A 110 -3.50 -0.28 10.88
CA LEU A 110 -3.59 -1.69 11.27
C LEU A 110 -4.95 -2.03 11.87
N LYS A 111 -5.55 -3.16 11.43
CA LYS A 111 -6.89 -3.60 11.88
C LYS A 111 -6.95 -4.02 13.35
N ARG A 112 -5.82 -4.49 13.91
CA ARG A 112 -5.79 -5.13 15.23
C ARG A 112 -4.84 -4.40 16.19
N PRO A 113 -5.28 -4.09 17.43
CA PRO A 113 -4.37 -3.66 18.48
C PRO A 113 -3.38 -4.81 18.78
N GLY A 114 -2.10 -4.48 18.91
CA GLY A 114 -1.01 -5.45 19.12
C GLY A 114 -0.31 -5.93 17.85
N LEU A 115 -0.89 -5.69 16.65
CA LEU A 115 -0.22 -6.03 15.39
C LEU A 115 1.00 -5.14 15.13
N ALA A 116 0.96 -3.87 15.57
CA ALA A 116 2.10 -2.96 15.48
C ALA A 116 3.31 -3.53 16.23
N ALA A 117 3.15 -3.82 17.53
CA ALA A 117 4.22 -4.37 18.36
C ALA A 117 4.77 -5.72 17.84
N ALA A 118 3.91 -6.55 17.24
CA ALA A 118 4.36 -7.78 16.60
C ALA A 118 5.21 -7.50 15.35
N ILE A 119 4.80 -6.53 14.52
CA ILE A 119 5.58 -6.11 13.34
C ILE A 119 6.91 -5.48 13.77
N ASP A 120 6.89 -4.61 14.79
CA ASP A 120 8.09 -3.91 15.28
C ASP A 120 9.16 -4.92 15.75
N ARG A 121 8.75 -5.94 16.52
CA ARG A 121 9.66 -7.00 16.97
C ARG A 121 10.29 -7.78 15.81
N GLU A 122 9.49 -8.15 14.81
CA GLU A 122 9.99 -8.91 13.65
C GLU A 122 10.90 -8.04 12.75
N LEU A 123 10.63 -6.73 12.65
CA LEU A 123 11.50 -5.80 11.93
C LEU A 123 12.84 -5.59 12.63
N GLU A 124 12.84 -5.51 13.97
CA GLU A 124 14.06 -5.46 14.78
C GLU A 124 14.89 -6.74 14.62
N GLU A 125 14.26 -7.92 14.68
CA GLU A 125 14.93 -9.22 14.45
C GLU A 125 15.54 -9.36 13.04
N LEU A 126 14.99 -8.68 12.04
CA LEU A 126 15.53 -8.66 10.67
C LEU A 126 16.64 -7.62 10.46
N ALA A 127 16.74 -6.65 11.37
CA ALA A 127 17.77 -5.61 11.32
C ALA A 127 19.07 -6.02 12.07
N GLU A 128 19.01 -7.10 12.86
CA GLU A 128 20.16 -7.78 13.47
C GLU A 128 20.79 -8.83 12.54
#